data_AF-A0A5R9E0Q3-F1
#
_entry.id   AF-A0A5R9E0Q3-F1
#
_cell.length_a   1.000
_cell.length_b   1.000
_cell.length_c   1.000
_cell.angle_alpha   90.00
_cell.angle_beta   90.00
_cell.angle_gamma   90.00
#
_symmetry.space_group_name_H-M   'P 1'
#
loop_
_entity.id
_entity.type
_entity.pdbx_description
1 polymer ?
#
loop_
_entity_poly.entity_id
_entity_poly.type
_entity_poly.pdbx_seq_one_letter_code
_entity_poly.pdbx_strand_id
1 'polypeptide(L)' 'MTAANVAYLPTALPCRERPVPTAQALSWEQYAGRACCSCGKRLTTGAVHRGVARGRQGVHVLDVEVWSCP' A
#
# COMPACT_ATOMS: atom_id res chain seq x y z
N MET A 1 -39.11 -6.08 14.65
CA MET A 1 -38.42 -6.93 13.67
C MET A 1 -38.22 -6.13 12.40
N THR A 2 -37.07 -5.46 12.23
CA THR A 2 -36.62 -5.01 10.90
C THR A 2 -35.10 -4.95 10.94
N ALA A 3 -34.46 -5.99 10.40
CA ALA A 3 -33.03 -5.99 10.19
C ALA A 3 -32.71 -5.00 9.07
N ALA A 4 -31.88 -4.00 9.35
CA ALA A 4 -31.30 -3.17 8.30
C ALA A 4 -30.32 -4.05 7.51
N ASN A 5 -30.66 -4.33 6.25
CA ASN A 5 -29.74 -4.89 5.27
C ASN A 5 -28.60 -3.88 5.06
N VAL A 6 -27.48 -4.08 5.75
CA VAL A 6 -26.23 -3.39 5.44
C VAL A 6 -25.69 -4.04 4.17
N ALA A 7 -26.02 -3.45 3.04
CA ALA A 7 -25.38 -3.78 1.77
C ALA A 7 -23.86 -3.72 1.99
N TYR A 8 -23.19 -4.86 1.83
CA TYR A 8 -21.74 -4.96 1.74
C TYR A 8 -21.28 -3.94 0.69
N LEU A 9 -20.48 -2.93 1.06
CA LEU A 9 -19.92 -1.95 0.12
C LEU A 9 -18.61 -2.52 -0.47
N PRO A 10 -18.57 -3.00 -1.72
CA PRO A 10 -17.33 -3.47 -2.32
C PRO A 10 -16.63 -2.32 -3.06
N THR A 11 -16.14 -1.29 -2.38
CA THR A 11 -15.43 -0.20 -3.12
C THR A 11 -14.28 0.45 -2.35
N ALA A 12 -13.52 -0.33 -1.57
CA ALA A 12 -12.15 0.11 -1.30
C ALA A 12 -11.35 -0.09 -2.59
N LEU A 13 -10.88 0.99 -3.23
CA LEU A 13 -10.06 0.94 -4.45
C LEU A 13 -9.04 -0.20 -4.39
N PRO A 14 -8.82 -0.94 -5.49
CA PRO A 14 -7.81 -2.00 -5.52
C PRO A 14 -6.46 -1.40 -5.14
N CYS A 15 -5.59 -2.21 -4.53
CA CYS A 15 -4.36 -1.67 -3.95
C CYS A 15 -3.52 -0.97 -5.01
N ARG A 16 -3.49 -1.50 -6.25
CA ARG A 16 -2.80 -0.92 -7.42
C ARG A 16 -3.32 0.44 -7.91
N GLU A 17 -4.44 0.92 -7.40
CA GLU A 17 -5.03 2.21 -7.78
C GLU A 17 -4.99 3.23 -6.63
N ARG A 18 -4.63 2.79 -5.41
CA ARG A 18 -4.52 3.69 -4.25
C ARG A 18 -3.33 4.63 -4.38
N PRO A 19 -3.39 5.85 -3.80
CA PRO A 19 -2.24 6.73 -3.72
C PRO A 19 -1.03 6.04 -3.09
N VAL A 20 0.16 6.31 -3.62
CA VAL A 20 1.41 5.82 -3.05
C VAL A 20 1.68 6.56 -1.74
N PRO A 21 1.89 5.85 -0.61
CA PRO A 21 2.22 6.50 0.66
C PRO A 21 3.62 7.14 0.62
N THR A 22 3.90 8.03 1.57
CA THR A 22 5.26 8.52 1.80
C THR A 22 6.13 7.43 2.41
N ALA A 23 7.45 7.52 2.23
CA ALA A 23 8.35 6.48 2.73
C ALA A 23 8.32 6.35 4.26
N GLN A 24 8.04 7.44 4.99
CA GLN A 24 7.94 7.42 6.46
C GLN A 24 6.64 6.76 6.97
N ALA A 25 5.61 6.65 6.12
CA ALA A 25 4.37 5.98 6.47
C ALA A 25 4.42 4.46 6.23
N LEU A 26 5.50 3.96 5.63
CA LEU A 26 5.69 2.54 5.36
C LEU A 26 6.12 1.81 6.64
N SER A 27 5.56 0.63 6.85
CA SER A 27 6.17 -0.35 7.75
C SER A 27 7.49 -0.86 7.14
N TRP A 28 8.35 -1.44 7.97
CA TRP A 28 9.61 -2.02 7.52
C TRP A 28 9.42 -3.01 6.36
N GLU A 29 8.41 -3.88 6.44
CA GLU A 29 8.14 -4.89 5.40
C GLU A 29 7.65 -4.27 4.09
N GLN A 30 6.93 -3.15 4.15
CA GLN A 30 6.51 -2.41 2.96
C GLN A 30 7.67 -1.66 2.34
N TYR A 31 8.53 -1.06 3.16
CA TYR A 31 9.76 -0.39 2.72
C TYR A 31 10.73 -1.39 2.06
N ALA A 32 10.82 -2.62 2.58
CA ALA A 32 11.65 -3.68 2.00
C ALA A 32 11.04 -4.34 0.74
N GLY A 33 9.87 -3.89 0.27
CA GLY A 33 9.18 -4.46 -0.90
C GLY A 33 8.57 -5.85 -0.68
N ARG A 34 8.45 -6.31 0.58
CA ARG A 34 7.91 -7.64 0.93
C ARG A 34 6.42 -7.62 1.22
N ALA A 35 5.86 -6.45 1.48
CA ALA A 35 4.45 -6.25 1.76
C ALA A 35 3.85 -5.15 0.88
N CYS A 36 2.55 -5.28 0.57
CA CYS A 36 1.80 -4.32 -0.20
C CYS A 36 1.84 -2.94 0.48
N CYS A 37 2.31 -1.92 -0.23
CA CYS A 37 2.43 -0.57 0.29
C CYS A 37 1.09 0.04 0.73
N SER A 38 -0.04 -0.49 0.25
CA SER A 38 -1.37 0.02 0.61
C SER A 38 -2.12 -0.77 1.69
N CYS A 39 -1.95 -2.10 1.77
CA CYS A 39 -2.74 -2.94 2.69
C CYS A 39 -1.90 -3.82 3.62
N GLY A 40 -0.57 -3.84 3.46
CA GLY A 40 0.35 -4.58 4.33
C GLY A 40 0.39 -6.09 4.12
N LYS A 41 -0.43 -6.66 3.23
CA LYS A 41 -0.37 -8.10 2.91
C LYS A 41 0.97 -8.47 2.29
N ARG A 42 1.51 -9.63 2.67
CA ARG A 42 2.73 -10.20 2.08
C ARG A 42 2.57 -10.32 0.56
N LEU A 43 3.57 -9.83 -0.16
CA LEU A 43 3.67 -9.96 -1.59
C LEU A 43 4.38 -11.26 -1.95
N THR A 44 3.90 -11.89 -3.02
CA THR A 44 4.51 -13.06 -3.63
C THR A 44 4.61 -12.78 -5.14
N THR A 45 4.16 -13.70 -5.98
CA THR A 45 4.08 -13.50 -7.42
C THR A 45 2.89 -12.60 -7.78
N GLY A 46 3.02 -11.83 -8.87
CA GLY A 46 1.95 -10.95 -9.37
C GLY A 46 1.83 -9.60 -8.65
N ALA A 47 2.82 -9.20 -7.84
CA ALA A 47 2.87 -7.85 -7.29
C ALA A 47 3.01 -6.80 -8.41
N VAL A 48 2.32 -5.68 -8.25
CA VAL A 48 2.32 -4.58 -9.23
C VAL A 48 3.26 -3.49 -8.74
N HIS A 49 4.23 -3.10 -9.58
CA HIS A 49 5.11 -1.97 -9.30
C HIS A 49 4.30 -0.66 -9.28
N ARG A 50 4.50 0.16 -8.25
CA ARG A 50 3.73 1.40 -8.02
C ARG A 50 4.56 2.68 -8.11
N GLY A 51 5.84 2.57 -8.45
CA GLY A 51 6.75 3.71 -8.49
C GLY A 51 7.42 3.92 -7.13
N VAL A 52 7.78 5.18 -6.86
CA VAL A 52 8.66 5.53 -5.74
C VAL A 52 7.87 6.24 -4.64
N ALA A 53 7.87 5.65 -3.43
CA ALA A 53 7.47 6.33 -2.23
C ALA A 53 8.57 7.32 -1.83
N ARG A 54 8.22 8.61 -1.76
CA ARG A 54 9.19 9.68 -1.49
C ARG A 54 9.35 9.90 0.01
N GLY A 55 10.57 10.18 0.44
CA GLY A 55 10.85 10.48 1.85
C GLY A 55 12.24 11.05 2.09
N ARG A 56 12.40 11.72 3.23
CA ARG A 56 13.65 12.33 3.70
C ARG A 56 13.78 12.21 5.21
N GLN A 57 15.02 12.10 5.68
CA GLN A 57 15.39 12.21 7.10
C GLN A 57 16.66 13.05 7.20
N GLY A 58 16.50 14.32 7.59
CA GLY A 58 17.59 15.30 7.51
C GLY A 58 18.10 15.42 6.06
N VAL A 59 19.40 15.21 5.89
CA VAL A 59 20.06 15.23 4.57
C VAL A 59 19.87 13.95 3.75
N HIS A 60 19.38 12.87 4.38
CA HIS A 60 19.23 11.58 3.73
C HIS A 60 17.93 11.52 2.92
N VAL A 61 18.05 11.08 1.66
CA VAL A 61 16.91 10.72 0.81
C VAL A 61 16.54 9.26 1.10
N LEU A 62 15.27 9.01 1.41
CA LEU A 62 14.71 7.70 1.77
C LEU A 62 13.72 7.22 0.72
N ASP A 63 13.92 7.66 -0.52
CA ASP A 63 13.08 7.26 -1.64
C ASP A 63 13.23 5.76 -1.89
N VAL A 64 12.11 5.06 -2.04
CA VAL A 64 12.10 3.61 -2.20
C VAL A 64 11.03 3.18 -3.20
N GLU A 65 11.37 2.21 -4.04
CA GLU A 65 10.41 1.57 -4.93
C GLU A 65 9.39 0.77 -4.12
N VAL A 66 8.12 0.89 -4.46
CA VAL A 66 7.03 0.22 -3.74
C VAL A 66 6.18 -0.63 -4.66
N TRP A 67 5.59 -1.65 -4.06
CA TRP A 67 4.82 -2.68 -4.73
C TRP A 67 3.47 -2.85 -4.05
N SER A 68 2.46 -3.25 -4.80
CA SER A 68 1.12 -3.51 -4.27
C SER A 68 0.57 -4.84 -4.72
N CYS A 69 -0.50 -5.29 -4.04
CA CYS A 69 -1.39 -6.29 -4.62
C CYS A 69 -1.93 -5.78 -5.97
N PRO A 70 -2.33 -6.70 -6.87
CA PRO A 70 -3.23 -6.36 -7.96
C PRO A 70 -4.44 -5.57 -7.46
#